data_AF-A0A7S0TXN1-F1
#
_entry.id   AF-A0A7S0TXN1-F1
#
_cell.length_a   1.000
_cell.length_b   1.000
_cell.length_c   1.000
_cell.angle_alpha   90.00
_cell.angle_beta   90.00
_cell.angle_gamma   90.00
#
_symmetry.space_group_name_H-M   'P 1'
#
loop_
_entity.id
_entity.type
_entity.pdbx_description
1 polymer ?
#
loop_
_entity_poly.entity_id
_entity_poly.type
_entity_poly.pdbx_seq_one_letter_code
_entity_poly.pdbx_strand_id
1 'polypeptide(L)'
;VDLYIIGLQEVQGLSGKNALLTEKDKGRQWAFAVQRALPGYKMAVARQMVGIYLCVLVRDELAGALTDVQVADLGTGFMNQGGNKGGVAARFRIAGMSLCCVSAHLAAQTDNTERRNQDYHDICNRLDFDQFAQEPPVRPEDL
;
A
#
# COMPACT_ATOMS: atom_id res chain seq x y z
N VAL A 1 -9.97 -13.19 -13.35
CA VAL A 1 -9.60 -11.95 -12.63
C VAL A 1 -8.30 -11.47 -13.26
N ASP A 2 -8.19 -10.18 -13.60
CA ASP A 2 -7.01 -9.65 -14.32
C ASP A 2 -6.03 -8.94 -13.39
N LEU A 3 -6.55 -8.34 -12.32
CA LEU A 3 -5.81 -7.64 -11.29
C LEU A 3 -6.28 -8.16 -9.93
N TYR A 4 -5.33 -8.44 -9.04
CA TYR A 4 -5.57 -8.53 -7.61
C TYR A 4 -5.01 -7.27 -6.94
N ILE A 5 -5.83 -6.61 -6.13
CA ILE A 5 -5.43 -5.49 -5.30
C ILE A 5 -5.72 -5.88 -3.85
N ILE A 6 -4.68 -6.04 -3.05
CA ILE A 6 -4.78 -6.61 -1.71
C ILE A 6 -4.29 -5.56 -0.71
N GLY A 7 -5.20 -5.04 0.09
CA GLY A 7 -4.90 -4.15 1.21
C GLY A 7 -5.01 -4.89 2.54
N LEU A 8 -3.99 -4.79 3.38
CA LEU A 8 -3.96 -5.41 4.71
C LEU A 8 -3.68 -4.36 5.79
N GLN A 9 -4.20 -4.61 6.99
CA GLN A 9 -3.94 -3.80 8.19
C GLN A 9 -3.35 -4.69 9.29
N GLU A 10 -2.57 -4.06 10.18
CA GLU A 10 -1.87 -4.70 11.30
C GLU A 10 -0.89 -5.79 10.86
N VAL A 11 -0.23 -5.61 9.72
CA VAL A 11 0.74 -6.57 9.16
C VAL A 11 2.04 -6.73 9.97
N GLN A 12 2.24 -5.88 10.97
CA GLN A 12 3.38 -5.90 11.90
C GLN A 12 2.90 -5.62 13.33
N GLY A 13 3.71 -5.98 14.32
CA GLY A 13 3.40 -5.69 15.72
C GLY A 13 3.44 -4.19 15.99
N LEU A 14 2.46 -3.65 16.72
CA LEU A 14 2.32 -2.20 16.96
C LEU A 14 2.79 -1.77 18.35
N SER A 15 3.66 -2.55 19.01
CA SER A 15 4.19 -2.24 20.33
C SER A 15 5.46 -1.38 20.27
N GLY A 16 5.55 -0.37 21.13
CA GLY A 16 6.75 0.45 21.27
C GLY A 16 7.12 1.18 19.98
N LYS A 17 8.39 1.09 19.57
CA LYS A 17 8.90 1.76 18.35
C LYS A 17 8.23 1.27 17.06
N ASN A 18 7.71 0.05 17.05
CA ASN A 18 7.07 -0.53 15.87
C ASN A 18 5.68 0.07 15.59
N ALA A 19 5.13 0.87 16.51
CA ALA A 19 3.95 1.69 16.24
C ALA A 19 4.24 2.85 15.27
N LEU A 20 5.52 3.21 15.10
CA LEU A 20 5.96 4.40 14.36
C LEU A 20 6.89 4.06 13.18
N LEU A 21 7.64 2.95 13.27
CA LEU A 21 8.63 2.55 12.28
C LEU A 21 8.15 1.34 11.47
N THR A 22 8.33 1.37 10.16
CA THR A 22 8.01 0.25 9.26
C THR A 22 9.05 -0.87 9.36
N GLU A 23 8.61 -2.07 9.74
CA GLU A 23 9.41 -3.30 9.71
C GLU A 23 9.39 -3.89 8.29
N LYS A 24 10.35 -3.48 7.45
CA LYS A 24 10.39 -3.84 6.01
C LYS A 24 10.33 -5.35 5.74
N ASP A 25 10.87 -6.18 6.63
CA ASP A 25 10.85 -7.63 6.47
C ASP A 25 9.43 -8.21 6.55
N LYS A 26 8.49 -7.55 7.24
CA LYS A 26 7.08 -7.96 7.23
C LYS A 26 6.45 -7.77 5.85
N GLY A 27 6.71 -6.65 5.20
CA GLY A 27 6.23 -6.37 3.85
C GLY A 27 6.76 -7.38 2.84
N ARG A 28 8.04 -7.77 2.95
CA ARG A 28 8.64 -8.84 2.12
C ARG A 28 7.97 -10.19 2.37
N GLN A 29 7.78 -10.58 3.63
CA GLN A 29 7.10 -11.83 3.98
C GLN A 29 5.68 -11.90 3.39
N TRP A 30 4.93 -10.79 3.46
CA TRP A 30 3.60 -10.71 2.84
C TRP A 30 3.66 -10.78 1.32
N ALA A 31 4.60 -10.06 0.70
CA ALA A 31 4.78 -10.08 -0.75
C ALA A 31 5.08 -11.52 -1.22
N PHE A 32 6.06 -12.18 -0.61
CA PHE A 32 6.40 -13.58 -0.90
C PHE A 32 5.20 -14.52 -0.73
N ALA A 33 4.48 -14.42 0.40
CA ALA A 33 3.33 -15.27 0.67
C ALA A 33 2.21 -15.09 -0.36
N VAL A 34 1.90 -13.84 -0.73
CA VAL A 34 0.87 -13.52 -1.73
C VAL A 34 1.28 -13.98 -3.13
N GLN A 35 2.53 -13.73 -3.54
CA GLN A 35 3.04 -14.17 -4.84
C GLN A 35 2.97 -15.70 -4.98
N ARG A 36 3.34 -16.42 -3.92
CA ARG A 36 3.28 -17.89 -3.90
C ARG A 36 1.85 -18.41 -3.94
N ALA A 37 0.90 -17.70 -3.35
CA ALA A 37 -0.52 -18.08 -3.35
C ALA A 37 -1.21 -17.82 -4.70
N LEU A 38 -0.66 -16.96 -5.56
CA LEU A 38 -1.25 -16.54 -6.83
C LEU A 38 -0.32 -16.85 -8.02
N PRO A 39 -0.12 -18.13 -8.37
CA PRO A 39 0.64 -18.50 -9.57
C PRO A 39 -0.06 -17.99 -10.85
N GLY A 40 0.72 -17.61 -11.86
CA GLY A 40 0.21 -17.00 -13.11
C GLY A 40 -0.03 -15.49 -13.05
N TYR A 41 0.43 -14.85 -11.96
CA TYR A 41 0.38 -13.41 -11.76
C TYR A 41 1.76 -12.89 -11.39
N LYS A 42 2.05 -11.66 -11.81
CA LYS A 42 3.25 -10.92 -11.45
C LYS A 42 2.89 -9.79 -10.50
N MET A 43 3.62 -9.70 -9.40
CA MET A 43 3.50 -8.56 -8.50
C MET A 43 4.10 -7.29 -9.11
N ALA A 44 3.26 -6.28 -9.24
CA ALA A 44 3.62 -4.98 -9.76
C ALA A 44 3.97 -3.99 -8.64
N VAL A 45 3.25 -4.07 -7.51
CA VAL A 45 3.39 -3.18 -6.37
C VAL A 45 3.40 -4.02 -5.10
N ALA A 46 4.30 -3.69 -4.17
CA ALA A 46 4.28 -4.16 -2.79
C ALA A 46 4.79 -3.05 -1.88
N ARG A 47 3.88 -2.34 -1.20
CA ARG A 47 4.22 -1.19 -0.36
C ARG A 47 3.67 -1.36 1.04
N GLN A 48 4.49 -1.01 2.03
CA GLN A 48 4.13 -1.04 3.44
C GLN A 48 4.43 0.31 4.10
N MET A 49 3.49 0.79 4.90
CA MET A 49 3.69 1.87 5.86
C MET A 49 3.23 1.41 7.24
N VAL A 50 4.17 1.16 8.15
CA VAL A 50 3.93 0.61 9.49
C VAL A 50 3.03 -0.63 9.38
N GLY A 51 1.80 -0.59 9.93
CA GLY A 51 0.85 -1.69 9.89
C GLY A 51 -0.03 -1.75 8.63
N ILE A 52 0.15 -0.87 7.65
CA ILE A 52 -0.68 -0.80 6.45
C ILE A 52 0.10 -1.34 5.27
N TYR A 53 -0.51 -2.24 4.51
CA TYR A 53 0.10 -2.84 3.33
C TYR A 53 -0.85 -2.74 2.13
N LEU A 54 -0.26 -2.57 0.94
CA LEU A 54 -0.93 -2.64 -0.34
C LEU A 54 -0.04 -3.39 -1.32
N CYS A 55 -0.57 -4.43 -1.95
CA CYS A 55 0.05 -5.02 -3.14
C CYS A 55 -0.93 -5.10 -4.31
N VAL A 56 -0.34 -5.05 -5.51
CA VAL A 56 -1.05 -5.20 -6.78
C VAL A 56 -0.37 -6.29 -7.57
N LEU A 57 -1.14 -7.31 -7.98
CA LEU A 57 -0.69 -8.36 -8.87
C LEU A 57 -1.49 -8.31 -10.16
N VAL A 58 -0.81 -8.46 -11.28
CA VAL A 58 -1.38 -8.47 -12.62
C VAL A 58 -1.18 -9.84 -13.24
N ARG A 59 -2.16 -10.35 -13.98
CA ARG A 59 -2.02 -11.61 -14.71
C ARG A 59 -0.78 -11.52 -15.63
N ASP A 60 0.01 -12.58 -15.71
CA ASP A 60 1.29 -12.57 -16.44
C ASP A 60 1.16 -12.07 -17.88
N GLU A 61 0.10 -12.49 -18.59
CA GLU A 61 -0.22 -12.08 -19.96
C GLU A 61 -0.45 -10.57 -20.12
N LEU A 62 -0.88 -9.89 -19.04
CA LEU A 62 -1.18 -8.46 -19.02
C LEU A 62 -0.05 -7.63 -18.42
N ALA A 63 0.99 -8.26 -17.86
CA ALA A 63 2.06 -7.55 -17.18
C ALA A 63 2.81 -6.56 -18.09
N GLY A 64 2.93 -6.87 -19.40
CA GLY A 64 3.54 -5.98 -20.38
C GLY A 64 2.71 -4.73 -20.74
N ALA A 65 1.42 -4.72 -20.40
CA ALA A 65 0.53 -3.57 -20.62
C ALA A 65 0.49 -2.59 -19.43
N LEU A 66 1.17 -2.92 -18.32
CA LEU A 66 1.24 -2.09 -17.13
C LEU A 66 2.31 -1.01 -17.30
N THR A 67 1.93 0.26 -17.14
CA THR A 67 2.84 1.40 -17.22
C THR A 67 2.56 2.43 -16.13
N ASP A 68 3.44 3.42 -15.99
CA ASP A 68 3.28 4.57 -15.08
C ASP A 68 2.94 4.16 -13.63
N VAL A 69 3.64 3.13 -13.13
CA VAL A 69 3.45 2.64 -11.76
C VAL A 69 4.08 3.64 -10.79
N GLN A 70 3.26 4.13 -9.86
CA GLN A 70 3.66 5.04 -8.79
C GLN A 70 3.05 4.55 -7.47
N VAL A 71 3.79 4.73 -6.39
CA VAL A 71 3.35 4.40 -5.03
C VAL A 71 3.57 5.59 -4.12
N ALA A 72 2.70 5.75 -3.14
CA ALA A 72 2.84 6.78 -2.13
C ALA A 72 2.21 6.30 -0.83
N ASP A 73 2.68 6.84 0.29
CA ASP A 73 2.10 6.57 1.60
C ASP A 73 2.10 7.82 2.47
N LEU A 74 1.10 7.91 3.33
CA LEU A 74 0.90 9.03 4.23
C LEU A 74 0.43 8.53 5.60
N GLY A 75 1.21 8.84 6.63
CA GLY A 75 0.81 8.60 8.02
C GLY A 75 -0.07 9.74 8.55
N THR A 76 -1.25 9.41 9.06
CA THR A 76 -2.17 10.35 9.72
C THR A 76 -2.21 10.16 11.24
N GLY A 77 -1.30 9.35 11.78
CA GLY A 77 -1.26 8.92 13.19
C GLY A 77 -0.82 10.01 14.18
N PHE A 78 0.12 9.65 15.06
CA PHE A 78 0.57 10.54 16.14
C PHE A 78 1.14 11.84 15.56
N MET A 79 0.71 12.99 16.08
CA MET A 79 1.09 14.33 15.58
C MET A 79 0.91 14.57 14.07
N ASN A 80 -0.02 13.85 13.40
CA ASN A 80 -0.20 13.89 11.94
C ASN A 80 1.11 13.58 11.16
N GLN A 81 2.05 12.88 11.80
CA GLN A 81 3.35 12.49 11.26
C GLN A 81 3.68 11.06 11.67
N GLY A 82 3.51 10.12 10.74
CA GLY A 82 3.81 8.71 10.96
C GLY A 82 2.89 8.04 11.99
N GLY A 83 2.87 6.71 11.96
CA GLY A 83 2.09 5.89 12.87
C GLY A 83 1.37 4.73 12.19
N ASN A 84 0.61 3.96 12.98
CA ASN A 84 -0.19 2.83 12.53
C ASN A 84 -1.52 3.22 11.85
N LYS A 85 -1.67 4.49 11.45
CA LYS A 85 -2.87 5.06 10.83
C LYS A 85 -2.49 5.93 9.64
N GLY A 86 -3.31 5.91 8.61
CA GLY A 86 -3.07 6.62 7.36
C GLY A 86 -3.43 5.77 6.14
N GLY A 87 -2.70 5.95 5.04
CA GLY A 87 -2.95 5.24 3.80
C GLY A 87 -1.70 4.93 2.99
N VAL A 88 -1.75 3.81 2.27
CA VAL A 88 -0.81 3.42 1.22
C VAL A 88 -1.58 3.39 -0.09
N ALA A 89 -1.07 4.07 -1.12
CA ALA A 89 -1.70 4.16 -2.42
C ALA A 89 -0.79 3.68 -3.54
N ALA A 90 -1.40 3.14 -4.59
CA ALA A 90 -0.75 2.79 -5.83
C ALA A 90 -1.56 3.32 -7.01
N ARG A 91 -0.87 3.98 -7.94
CA ARG A 91 -1.41 4.44 -9.21
C ARG A 91 -0.67 3.76 -10.34
N PHE A 92 -1.40 3.35 -11.37
CA PHE A 92 -0.82 2.75 -12.57
C PHE A 92 -1.76 2.90 -13.76
N ARG A 93 -1.21 2.71 -14.95
CA ARG A 93 -1.98 2.56 -16.18
C ARG A 93 -1.94 1.11 -16.66
N ILE A 94 -3.06 0.63 -17.18
CA ILE A 94 -3.15 -0.68 -17.82
C ILE A 94 -4.15 -0.61 -18.97
N ALA A 95 -3.75 -1.05 -20.16
CA ALA A 95 -4.60 -1.04 -21.35
C ALA A 95 -5.29 0.33 -21.62
N GLY A 96 -4.59 1.44 -21.37
CA GLY A 96 -5.11 2.80 -21.56
C GLY A 96 -5.99 3.35 -20.43
N MET A 97 -6.32 2.55 -19.41
CA MET A 97 -7.05 2.98 -18.22
C MET A 97 -6.09 3.42 -17.11
N SER A 98 -6.39 4.53 -16.43
CA SER A 98 -5.67 4.97 -15.22
C SER A 98 -6.42 4.49 -13.99
N LEU A 99 -5.74 3.76 -13.12
CA LEU A 99 -6.29 3.27 -11.85
C LEU A 99 -5.48 3.83 -10.68
N CYS A 100 -6.18 4.12 -9.58
CA CYS A 100 -5.60 4.49 -8.30
C CYS A 100 -6.33 3.70 -7.21
N CYS A 101 -5.57 3.04 -6.34
CA CYS A 101 -6.10 2.23 -5.26
C CYS A 101 -5.41 2.62 -3.95
N VAL A 102 -6.18 2.61 -2.86
CA VAL A 102 -5.73 3.08 -1.54
C VAL A 102 -6.13 2.04 -0.49
N SER A 103 -5.14 1.54 0.24
CA SER A 103 -5.33 0.79 1.49
C SER A 103 -5.23 1.77 2.65
N ALA A 104 -6.30 1.90 3.45
CA ALA A 104 -6.36 2.85 4.55
C ALA A 104 -6.62 2.16 5.88
N HIS A 105 -5.99 2.67 6.94
CA HIS A 105 -6.26 2.29 8.32
C HIS A 105 -6.57 3.58 9.10
N LEU A 106 -7.86 3.86 9.29
CA LEU A 106 -8.34 5.08 9.94
C LEU A 106 -8.46 4.88 11.46
N ALA A 107 -8.63 5.97 12.20
CA ALA A 107 -8.73 5.94 13.66
C ALA A 107 -9.78 4.94 14.18
N ALA A 108 -9.36 4.17 15.19
CA ALA A 108 -10.18 3.18 15.87
C ALA A 108 -11.11 3.82 16.92
N GLN A 109 -11.93 2.98 17.57
CA GLN A 109 -12.99 3.33 18.55
C GLN A 109 -14.24 3.94 17.91
N THR A 110 -15.41 3.51 18.38
CA THR A 110 -16.71 3.87 17.81
C THR A 110 -16.93 5.38 17.77
N ASP A 111 -16.53 6.10 18.83
CA ASP A 111 -16.84 7.51 19.03
C ASP A 111 -15.91 8.47 18.24
N ASN A 112 -14.86 7.96 17.60
CA ASN A 112 -13.88 8.77 16.86
C ASN A 112 -14.27 9.07 15.40
N THR A 113 -15.54 9.34 15.13
CA THR A 113 -16.02 9.60 13.75
C THR A 113 -15.37 10.84 13.14
N GLU A 114 -15.28 11.94 13.87
CA GLU A 114 -14.65 13.18 13.38
C GLU A 114 -13.18 12.94 13.02
N ARG A 115 -12.47 12.17 13.85
CA ARG A 115 -11.08 11.81 13.56
C ARG A 115 -10.94 10.93 12.32
N ARG A 116 -11.82 9.95 12.11
CA ARG A 116 -11.82 9.14 10.87
C ARG A 116 -12.07 10.00 9.62
N ASN A 117 -12.98 10.97 9.72
CA ASN A 117 -13.23 11.90 8.63
C ASN A 117 -11.99 12.76 8.35
N GLN A 118 -11.29 13.22 9.39
CA GLN A 118 -10.02 13.93 9.23
C GLN A 118 -8.93 13.06 8.60
N ASP A 119 -8.77 11.81 9.05
CA ASP A 119 -7.82 10.86 8.44
C ASP A 119 -8.11 10.67 6.94
N TYR A 120 -9.38 10.52 6.55
CA TYR A 120 -9.81 10.43 5.16
C TYR A 120 -9.44 11.70 4.37
N HIS A 121 -9.77 12.88 4.88
CA HIS A 121 -9.45 14.15 4.22
C HIS A 121 -7.95 14.37 4.09
N ASP A 122 -7.17 14.00 5.11
CA ASP A 122 -5.72 14.06 5.07
C ASP A 122 -5.15 13.16 3.97
N ILE A 123 -5.63 11.90 3.89
CA ILE A 123 -5.21 10.97 2.82
C ILE A 123 -5.57 11.52 1.45
N CYS A 124 -6.80 12.03 1.25
CA CYS A 124 -7.22 12.56 -0.04
C CYS A 124 -6.47 13.82 -0.48
N ASN A 125 -6.12 14.70 0.47
CA ASN A 125 -5.59 16.03 0.15
C ASN A 125 -4.06 16.13 0.22
N ARG A 126 -3.39 15.23 0.97
CA ARG A 126 -1.94 15.34 1.25
C ARG A 126 -1.12 14.17 0.71
N LEU A 127 -1.74 13.05 0.35
CA LEU A 127 -1.02 11.95 -0.27
C LEU A 127 -0.62 12.38 -1.68
N ASP A 128 0.68 12.28 -1.96
CA ASP A 128 1.27 12.81 -3.18
C ASP A 128 2.24 11.79 -3.78
N PHE A 129 2.01 11.46 -5.06
CA PHE A 129 2.84 10.51 -5.81
C PHE A 129 4.17 11.11 -6.27
N ASP A 130 4.29 12.44 -6.32
CA ASP A 130 5.50 13.12 -6.80
C ASP A 130 6.58 13.22 -5.70
N GLN A 131 6.22 12.99 -4.43
CA GLN A 131 7.17 12.92 -3.31
C GLN A 131 7.96 11.61 -3.26
N PHE A 132 7.53 10.60 -4.02
CA PHE A 132 8.17 9.30 -4.06
C PHE A 132 8.70 9.05 -5.47
N ALA A 133 9.94 8.56 -5.56
CA ALA A 133 10.48 8.14 -6.84
C ALA A 133 9.60 7.03 -7.41
N GLN A 134 9.49 6.96 -8.75
CA GLN A 134 8.90 5.79 -9.38
C GLN A 134 9.64 4.54 -8.93
N GLU A 135 8.95 3.64 -8.23
CA GLU A 135 9.54 2.36 -7.88
C GLU A 135 9.46 1.46 -9.10
N PRO A 136 10.58 0.82 -9.50
CA PRO A 136 10.52 -0.19 -10.54
C PRO A 136 9.57 -1.31 -10.11
N PRO A 137 8.93 -2.01 -11.05
CA PRO A 137 8.09 -3.17 -10.73
C PRO A 137 8.86 -4.15 -9.85
N VAL A 138 8.22 -4.67 -8.81
CA VAL A 138 8.83 -5.65 -7.90
C VAL A 138 9.27 -6.86 -8.70
N ARG A 139 10.56 -7.19 -8.63
CA ARG A 139 11.10 -8.33 -9.36
C ARG A 139 10.96 -9.59 -8.52
N PRO A 140 10.75 -10.78 -9.13
CA PRO A 140 10.63 -12.02 -8.37
C PRO A 140 11.80 -12.31 -7.44
N GLU A 141 13.02 -11.88 -7.80
CA GLU A 141 14.23 -12.01 -6.98
C GLU A 141 14.28 -11.07 -5.75
N ASP A 142 13.44 -10.04 -5.72
CA ASP A 142 13.35 -9.07 -4.61
C ASP A 142 12.32 -9.49 -3.55
N LEU A 143 11.60 -10.61 -3.77
CA LEU A 143 10.55 -11.16 -2.90
C LEU A 143 11.07 -12.18 -1.89
#